data_AF-A0A447RQB8-F1
#
_entry.id   AF-A0A447RQB8-F1
#
_cell.length_a   1.000
_cell.length_b   1.000
_cell.length_c   1.000
_cell.angle_alpha   90.00
_cell.angle_beta   90.00
_cell.angle_gamma   90.00
#
_symmetry.space_group_name_H-M   'P 1'
#
loop_
_entity.id
_entity.type
_entity.pdbx_description
1 polymer ?
#
loop_
_entity_poly.entity_id
_entity_poly.type
_entity_poly.pdbx_seq_one_letter_code
_entity_poly.pdbx_strand_id
1 'polypeptide(L)'
;MNGWRPPASRGEAHSDFIQPLTAPPIDSLPFDQLLRFWQHPVRAFFQQRLRVNFRAEEDDIPDDEPFTLEGLSRYQLNQQLLNTLIEEQDVSAMFRRFRAAGELPYGAFGELVWETQRLEMQALAERVMAERQQAQSMEIDLQCGGVNLTGWLQQVQPDGLLRWRPSLLSVSQGMQLWLEHLVYCASGGTGESRLFVRKEGEWRFPALGARRGAGVP
;
A
#
# COMPACT_ATOMS: atom_id res chain seq x y z
N MET A 1 -6.70 -52.63 54.52
CA MET A 1 -5.46 -52.52 53.73
C MET A 1 -5.82 -51.95 52.37
N ASN A 2 -5.64 -50.64 52.15
CA ASN A 2 -5.73 -50.03 50.82
C ASN A 2 -4.43 -49.25 50.60
N GLY A 3 -3.55 -49.81 49.78
CA GLY A 3 -2.24 -49.24 49.46
C GLY A 3 -2.35 -48.09 48.49
N TRP A 4 -1.84 -46.94 48.89
CA TRP A 4 -1.56 -45.82 47.99
C TRP A 4 -0.46 -46.25 47.01
N ARG A 5 -0.75 -46.17 45.70
CA ARG A 5 0.26 -46.24 44.64
C ARG A 5 0.52 -44.81 44.14
N PRO A 6 1.77 -44.32 44.13
CA PRO A 6 2.06 -43.04 43.50
C PRO A 6 1.89 -43.16 41.97
N PRO A 7 1.43 -42.11 41.28
CA PRO A 7 1.38 -42.10 39.83
C PRO A 7 2.82 -42.12 39.28
N ALA A 8 3.19 -43.21 38.63
CA ALA A 8 4.36 -43.26 37.78
C ALA A 8 4.01 -42.66 36.41
N SER A 9 3.89 -41.34 36.36
CA SER A 9 4.13 -40.62 35.10
C SER A 9 5.51 -40.01 35.21
N ARG A 10 6.51 -40.68 34.63
CA ARG A 10 7.69 -39.96 34.14
C ARG A 10 7.13 -38.94 33.15
N GLY A 11 6.92 -37.71 33.59
CA GLY A 11 6.61 -36.62 32.69
C GLY A 11 7.78 -36.51 31.73
N GLU A 12 7.55 -36.82 30.47
CA GLU A 12 8.46 -36.34 29.43
C GLU A 12 8.54 -34.83 29.60
N ALA A 13 9.76 -34.30 29.76
CA ALA A 13 9.96 -32.87 29.83
C ALA A 13 9.40 -32.29 28.52
N HIS A 14 8.30 -31.54 28.61
CA HIS A 14 7.84 -30.75 27.48
C HIS A 14 9.00 -29.86 27.03
N SER A 15 9.18 -29.74 25.71
CA SER A 15 10.24 -28.87 25.19
C SER A 15 10.06 -27.44 25.71
N ASP A 16 11.17 -26.71 25.84
CA ASP A 16 11.15 -25.34 26.33
C ASP A 16 10.10 -24.52 25.58
N PHE A 17 9.23 -23.86 26.35
CA PHE A 17 8.15 -23.02 25.79
C PHE A 17 8.72 -21.90 24.90
N ILE A 18 9.91 -21.39 25.22
CA ILE A 18 10.63 -20.40 24.44
C ILE A 18 11.55 -21.13 23.45
N GLN A 19 10.99 -21.50 22.30
CA GLN A 19 11.73 -22.09 21.19
C GLN A 19 11.50 -21.29 19.89
N PRO A 20 12.49 -21.19 18.98
CA PRO A 20 12.30 -20.55 17.68
C PRO A 20 11.17 -21.22 16.91
N LEU A 21 10.24 -20.43 16.39
CA LEU A 21 9.12 -20.97 15.62
C LEU A 21 9.62 -21.52 14.27
N THR A 22 9.30 -22.76 13.93
CA THR A 22 9.67 -23.41 12.65
C THR A 22 9.17 -22.62 11.44
N ALA A 23 10.07 -22.21 10.56
CA ALA A 23 9.72 -21.46 9.36
C ALA A 23 8.82 -22.31 8.44
N PRO A 24 7.66 -21.80 7.99
CA PRO A 24 6.85 -22.52 7.03
C PRO A 24 7.59 -22.59 5.68
N PRO A 25 7.47 -23.70 4.93
CA PRO A 25 7.95 -23.74 3.55
C PRO A 25 7.11 -22.78 2.70
N ILE A 26 7.77 -21.95 1.88
CA ILE A 26 7.12 -21.00 0.97
C ILE A 26 7.75 -21.20 -0.40
N ASP A 27 7.02 -21.86 -1.30
CA ASP A 27 7.49 -22.12 -2.66
C ASP A 27 7.05 -21.01 -3.63
N SER A 28 5.92 -20.35 -3.36
CA SER A 28 5.43 -19.21 -4.12
C SER A 28 4.87 -18.12 -3.20
N LEU A 29 5.10 -16.86 -3.57
CA LEU A 29 4.66 -15.67 -2.86
C LEU A 29 4.01 -14.68 -3.83
N PRO A 30 2.74 -14.30 -3.64
CA PRO A 30 2.15 -13.19 -4.38
C PRO A 30 2.82 -11.87 -4.02
N PHE A 31 3.16 -11.05 -5.02
CA PHE A 31 3.84 -9.78 -4.80
C PHE A 31 3.04 -8.81 -3.91
N ASP A 32 1.71 -8.79 -4.02
CA ASP A 32 0.84 -8.00 -3.15
C ASP A 32 1.01 -8.35 -1.66
N GLN A 33 1.31 -9.61 -1.35
CA GLN A 33 1.55 -10.03 0.03
C GLN A 33 2.86 -9.43 0.56
N LEU A 34 3.89 -9.35 -0.27
CA LEU A 34 5.16 -8.70 0.07
C LEU A 34 4.97 -7.20 0.30
N LEU A 35 4.22 -6.52 -0.59
CA LEU A 35 3.89 -5.11 -0.42
C LEU A 35 3.15 -4.86 0.91
N ARG A 36 2.09 -5.63 1.19
CA ARG A 36 1.32 -5.53 2.44
C ARG A 36 2.16 -5.77 3.69
N PHE A 37 3.09 -6.73 3.64
CA PHE A 37 4.00 -6.99 4.75
C PHE A 37 4.83 -5.74 5.08
N TRP A 38 5.42 -5.10 4.07
CA TRP A 38 6.28 -3.93 4.26
C TRP A 38 5.53 -2.64 4.60
N GLN A 39 4.20 -2.58 4.44
CA GLN A 39 3.40 -1.46 4.95
C GLN A 39 3.39 -1.43 6.48
N HIS A 40 3.23 -2.60 7.12
CA HIS A 40 3.17 -2.73 8.57
C HIS A 40 3.74 -4.09 9.03
N PRO A 41 5.08 -4.27 9.07
CA PRO A 41 5.70 -5.58 9.27
C PRO A 41 5.41 -6.16 10.67
N VAL A 42 5.36 -5.31 11.71
CA VAL A 42 5.00 -5.74 13.07
C VAL A 42 3.57 -6.27 13.09
N ARG A 43 2.61 -5.54 12.51
CA ARG A 43 1.21 -5.99 12.40
C ARG A 43 1.12 -7.30 11.61
N ALA A 44 1.84 -7.40 10.49
CA ALA A 44 1.87 -8.61 9.69
C ALA A 44 2.40 -9.81 10.48
N PHE A 45 3.43 -9.64 11.31
CA PHE A 45 3.92 -10.70 12.20
C PHE A 45 2.84 -11.16 13.19
N PHE A 46 2.17 -10.24 13.89
CA PHE A 46 1.08 -10.63 14.80
C PHE A 46 -0.05 -11.37 14.07
N GLN A 47 -0.47 -10.87 12.90
CA GLN A 47 -1.61 -11.43 12.17
C GLN A 47 -1.29 -12.74 11.45
N GLN A 48 -0.11 -12.84 10.83
CA GLN A 48 0.26 -13.99 9.99
C GLN A 48 0.99 -15.07 10.79
N ARG A 49 1.89 -14.69 11.71
CA ARG A 49 2.69 -15.64 12.49
C ARG A 49 2.02 -16.04 13.78
N LEU A 50 1.53 -15.07 14.55
CA LEU A 50 0.88 -15.34 15.85
C LEU A 50 -0.63 -15.59 15.73
N ARG A 51 -1.22 -15.34 14.55
CA ARG A 51 -2.68 -15.41 14.29
C ARG A 51 -3.50 -14.52 15.24
N VAL A 52 -2.91 -13.42 15.70
CA VAL A 52 -3.53 -12.42 16.56
C VAL A 52 -4.02 -11.26 15.71
N ASN A 53 -5.32 -11.01 15.74
CA ASN A 53 -5.94 -9.86 15.10
C ASN A 53 -6.45 -8.91 16.19
N PHE A 54 -5.84 -7.73 16.30
CA PHE A 54 -6.39 -6.63 17.08
C PHE A 54 -7.55 -6.03 16.27
N ARG A 55 -8.78 -6.45 16.57
CA ARG A 55 -9.97 -5.75 16.10
C ARG A 55 -10.16 -4.56 17.03
N ALA A 56 -10.02 -3.35 16.50
CA ALA A 56 -10.63 -2.20 17.16
C ALA A 56 -12.14 -2.34 16.90
N GLU A 57 -12.93 -2.44 17.96
CA GLU A 57 -14.37 -2.29 17.85
C GLU A 57 -14.69 -0.79 17.74
N GLU A 58 -15.63 -0.51 16.83
CA GLU A 58 -16.34 0.74 16.56
C GLU A 58 -15.57 1.85 15.82
N ASP A 59 -15.90 1.99 14.53
CA ASP A 59 -15.95 3.31 13.90
C ASP A 59 -17.15 4.02 14.54
N ASP A 60 -16.90 5.03 15.40
CA ASP A 60 -17.96 5.88 15.93
C ASP A 60 -18.78 6.45 14.77
N ILE A 61 -20.10 6.23 14.80
CA ILE A 61 -21.00 6.91 13.88
C ILE A 61 -21.07 8.36 14.36
N PRO A 62 -20.70 9.35 13.52
CA PRO A 62 -20.80 10.75 13.93
C PRO A 62 -22.27 11.10 14.25
N ASP A 63 -22.51 11.64 15.44
CA ASP A 63 -23.85 12.11 15.86
C ASP A 63 -24.28 13.38 15.10
N ASP A 64 -23.32 14.12 14.53
CA ASP A 64 -23.52 15.42 13.87
C ASP A 64 -23.03 15.43 12.41
N GLU A 65 -23.57 16.37 11.62
CA GLU A 65 -23.11 16.65 10.25
C GLU A 65 -21.62 17.10 10.23
N PRO A 66 -20.87 16.75 9.16
CA PRO A 66 -19.45 17.10 9.06
C PRO A 66 -19.26 18.60 8.79
N PHE A 67 -18.94 19.36 9.84
CA PHE A 67 -18.52 20.77 9.71
C PHE A 67 -17.14 20.94 9.08
N THR A 68 -16.29 19.91 9.17
CA THR A 68 -14.92 19.90 8.66
C THR A 68 -14.61 18.60 7.93
N LEU A 69 -13.89 18.70 6.81
CA LEU A 69 -13.39 17.54 6.07
C LEU A 69 -11.99 17.18 6.58
N GLU A 70 -11.89 16.20 7.46
CA GLU A 70 -10.62 15.81 8.10
C GLU A 70 -10.27 14.32 7.91
N GLY A 71 -9.05 13.96 8.32
CA GLY A 71 -8.58 12.58 8.39
C GLY A 71 -8.79 11.77 7.11
N LEU A 72 -9.49 10.64 7.26
CA LEU A 72 -9.73 9.65 6.21
C LEU A 72 -10.66 10.19 5.11
N SER A 73 -11.74 10.90 5.46
CA SER A 73 -12.69 11.44 4.48
C SER A 73 -12.02 12.44 3.54
N ARG A 74 -11.15 13.31 4.08
CA ARG A 74 -10.33 14.21 3.26
C ARG A 74 -9.38 13.46 2.33
N TYR A 75 -8.75 12.40 2.83
CA TYR A 75 -7.85 11.59 2.02
C TYR A 75 -8.60 10.89 0.87
N GLN A 76 -9.77 10.31 1.14
CA GLN A 76 -10.61 9.65 0.13
C GLN A 76 -11.11 10.63 -0.93
N LEU A 77 -11.59 11.81 -0.51
CA LEU A 77 -11.98 12.88 -1.43
C LEU A 77 -10.81 13.29 -2.32
N ASN A 78 -9.65 13.58 -1.74
CA ASN A 78 -8.48 13.98 -2.50
C ASN A 78 -7.98 12.88 -3.44
N GLN A 79 -8.12 11.61 -3.07
CA GLN A 79 -7.73 10.49 -3.92
C GLN A 79 -8.62 10.39 -5.16
N GLN A 80 -9.94 10.51 -4.99
CA GLN A 80 -10.86 10.55 -6.12
C GLN A 80 -10.63 11.79 -6.98
N LEU A 81 -10.48 12.97 -6.35
CA LEU A 81 -10.31 14.24 -7.04
C LEU A 81 -9.03 14.25 -7.88
N LEU A 82 -7.93 13.77 -7.31
CA LEU A 82 -6.65 13.63 -8.01
C LEU A 82 -6.76 12.72 -9.24
N ASN A 83 -7.41 11.56 -9.11
CA ASN A 83 -7.59 10.65 -10.24
C ASN A 83 -8.50 11.23 -11.33
N THR A 84 -9.61 11.86 -10.96
CA THR A 84 -10.51 12.55 -11.89
C THR A 84 -9.77 13.65 -12.67
N LEU A 85 -8.90 14.41 -12.00
CA LEU A 85 -8.06 15.42 -12.64
C LEU A 85 -7.04 14.81 -13.60
N ILE A 86 -6.34 13.76 -13.20
CA ILE A 86 -5.34 13.06 -14.03
C ILE A 86 -5.98 12.40 -15.26
N GLU A 87 -7.22 11.93 -15.13
CA GLU A 87 -8.02 11.36 -16.22
C GLU A 87 -8.74 12.42 -17.07
N GLU A 88 -8.52 13.70 -16.80
CA GLU A 88 -9.14 14.83 -17.53
C GLU A 88 -10.68 14.77 -17.54
N GLN A 89 -11.28 14.26 -16.47
CA GLN A 89 -12.72 14.12 -16.29
C GLN A 89 -13.37 15.36 -15.65
N ASP A 90 -14.70 15.47 -15.74
CA ASP A 90 -15.45 16.61 -15.19
C ASP A 90 -15.51 16.60 -13.65
N VAL A 91 -14.66 17.42 -13.06
CA VAL A 91 -14.60 17.70 -11.62
C VAL A 91 -15.90 18.35 -11.10
N SER A 92 -16.64 19.07 -11.94
CA SER A 92 -17.89 19.74 -11.56
C SER A 92 -19.01 18.73 -11.28
N ALA A 93 -19.07 17.64 -12.07
CA ALA A 93 -19.97 16.53 -11.81
C ALA A 93 -19.64 15.84 -10.48
N MET A 94 -18.34 15.66 -10.18
CA MET A 94 -17.89 15.11 -8.90
C MET A 94 -18.31 16.00 -7.73
N PHE A 95 -18.13 17.33 -7.82
CA PHE A 95 -18.57 18.27 -6.79
C PHE A 95 -20.07 18.12 -6.46
N ARG A 96 -20.92 18.09 -7.49
CA ARG A 96 -22.37 17.93 -7.32
C ARG A 96 -22.73 16.63 -6.60
N ARG A 97 -22.02 15.53 -6.89
CA ARG A 97 -22.23 14.23 -6.25
C ARG A 97 -21.86 14.28 -4.77
N PHE A 98 -20.68 14.79 -4.43
CA PHE A 98 -20.23 14.90 -3.03
C PHE A 98 -21.13 15.83 -2.21
N ARG A 99 -21.58 16.94 -2.81
CA ARG A 99 -22.55 17.86 -2.19
C ARG A 99 -23.90 17.18 -1.94
N ALA A 100 -24.41 16.41 -2.90
CA ALA A 100 -25.68 15.70 -2.74
C ALA A 100 -25.62 14.54 -1.74
N ALA A 101 -24.43 13.93 -1.55
CA ALA A 101 -24.19 12.87 -0.59
C ALA A 101 -24.02 13.37 0.86
N GLY A 102 -23.96 14.68 1.10
CA GLY A 102 -23.69 15.24 2.43
C GLY A 102 -22.26 15.03 2.92
N GLU A 103 -21.33 14.68 2.01
CA GLU A 103 -19.91 14.44 2.36
C GLU A 103 -19.09 15.73 2.46
N LEU A 104 -19.66 16.86 2.05
CA LEU A 104 -19.05 18.19 2.14
C LEU A 104 -19.79 19.05 3.18
N PRO A 105 -19.07 19.97 3.85
CA PRO A 105 -19.69 20.94 4.74
C PRO A 105 -20.78 21.75 4.03
N TYR A 106 -21.79 22.18 4.80
CA TYR A 106 -22.95 22.88 4.24
C TYR A 106 -22.61 24.26 3.64
N GLY A 107 -23.29 24.59 2.54
CA GLY A 107 -23.27 25.93 1.94
C GLY A 107 -21.91 26.39 1.42
N ALA A 108 -21.60 27.68 1.64
CA ALA A 108 -20.38 28.32 1.15
C ALA A 108 -19.08 27.70 1.73
N PHE A 109 -19.14 27.08 2.91
CA PHE A 109 -17.99 26.40 3.51
C PHE A 109 -17.58 25.16 2.69
N GLY A 110 -18.55 24.39 2.20
CA GLY A 110 -18.27 23.24 1.33
C GLY A 110 -17.63 23.65 0.00
N GLU A 111 -18.08 24.77 -0.58
CA GLU A 111 -17.51 25.35 -1.80
C GLU A 111 -16.06 25.79 -1.58
N LEU A 112 -15.76 26.46 -0.47
CA LEU A 112 -14.40 26.88 -0.13
C LEU A 112 -13.45 25.68 0.12
N VAL A 113 -13.91 24.67 0.86
CA VAL A 113 -13.13 23.45 1.10
C VAL A 113 -12.86 22.73 -0.21
N TRP A 114 -13.89 22.57 -1.05
CA TRP A 114 -13.74 21.97 -2.38
C TRP A 114 -12.71 22.69 -3.24
N GLU A 115 -12.82 24.01 -3.38
CA GLU A 115 -11.87 24.78 -4.20
C GLU A 115 -10.45 24.71 -3.66
N THR A 116 -10.27 24.73 -2.34
CA THR A 116 -8.94 24.57 -1.72
C THR A 116 -8.33 23.20 -2.06
N GLN A 117 -9.13 22.13 -1.96
CA GLN A 117 -8.67 20.78 -2.32
C GLN A 117 -8.45 20.62 -3.83
N ARG A 118 -9.30 21.21 -4.65
CA ARG A 118 -9.15 21.21 -6.11
C ARG A 118 -7.86 21.87 -6.54
N LEU A 119 -7.54 23.07 -6.02
CA LEU A 119 -6.30 23.77 -6.36
C LEU A 119 -5.05 22.97 -5.95
N GLU A 120 -5.08 22.36 -4.76
CA GLU A 120 -3.94 21.56 -4.30
C GLU A 120 -3.78 20.26 -5.11
N MET A 121 -4.88 19.59 -5.45
CA MET A 121 -4.84 18.38 -6.28
C MET A 121 -4.52 18.69 -7.74
N GLN A 122 -4.92 19.86 -8.26
CA GLN A 122 -4.59 20.33 -9.60
C GLN A 122 -3.08 20.45 -9.77
N ALA A 123 -2.39 21.09 -8.83
CA ALA A 123 -0.93 21.22 -8.88
C ALA A 123 -0.21 19.86 -8.86
N LEU A 124 -0.74 18.88 -8.12
CA LEU A 124 -0.20 17.52 -8.13
C LEU A 124 -0.55 16.78 -9.42
N ALA A 125 -1.77 16.91 -9.93
CA ALA A 125 -2.23 16.29 -11.17
C ALA A 125 -1.40 16.78 -12.37
N GLU A 126 -1.09 18.07 -12.45
CA GLU A 126 -0.26 18.64 -13.51
C GLU A 126 1.14 18.02 -13.55
N ARG A 127 1.78 17.81 -12.38
CA ARG A 127 3.06 17.10 -12.29
C ARG A 127 2.96 15.66 -12.79
N VAL A 128 1.88 14.96 -12.42
CA VAL A 128 1.65 13.58 -12.88
C VAL A 128 1.43 13.54 -14.39
N MET A 129 0.55 14.40 -14.91
CA MET A 129 0.22 14.46 -16.34
C MET A 129 1.43 14.81 -17.20
N ALA A 130 2.34 15.67 -16.70
CA ALA A 130 3.56 16.05 -17.41
C ALA A 130 4.51 14.86 -17.67
N GLU A 131 4.51 13.85 -16.81
CA GLU A 131 5.36 12.66 -16.93
C GLU A 131 4.57 11.38 -17.27
N ARG A 132 3.25 11.51 -17.45
CA ARG A 132 2.36 10.39 -17.76
C ARG A 132 2.48 10.02 -19.24
N GLN A 133 2.69 8.73 -19.48
CA GLN A 133 2.74 8.11 -20.80
C GLN A 133 1.74 6.96 -20.87
N GLN A 134 1.57 6.39 -22.08
CA GLN A 134 0.75 5.20 -22.25
C GLN A 134 1.35 4.04 -21.45
N ALA A 135 0.54 3.46 -20.56
CA ALA A 135 1.00 2.44 -19.63
C ALA A 135 0.32 1.08 -19.92
N GLN A 136 1.00 -0.01 -19.56
CA GLN A 136 0.52 -1.38 -19.71
C GLN A 136 0.71 -2.16 -18.41
N SER A 137 0.05 -3.31 -18.30
CA SER A 137 0.31 -4.25 -17.20
C SER A 137 1.51 -5.13 -17.55
N MET A 138 2.38 -5.36 -16.57
CA MET A 138 3.53 -6.27 -16.69
C MET A 138 3.35 -7.44 -15.72
N GLU A 139 3.46 -8.66 -16.23
CA GLU A 139 3.43 -9.86 -15.41
C GLU A 139 4.70 -9.97 -14.56
N ILE A 140 4.53 -10.44 -13.32
CA ILE A 140 5.61 -10.77 -12.40
C ILE A 140 5.67 -12.29 -12.31
N ASP A 141 6.78 -12.87 -12.75
CA ASP A 141 7.14 -14.27 -12.56
C ASP A 141 8.66 -14.32 -12.34
N LEU A 142 9.08 -14.24 -11.07
CA LEU A 142 10.48 -14.08 -10.69
C LEU A 142 10.90 -15.11 -9.66
N GLN A 143 11.94 -15.87 -9.97
CA GLN A 143 12.59 -16.75 -9.02
C GLN A 143 13.58 -15.97 -8.14
N CYS A 144 13.33 -15.91 -6.84
CA CYS A 144 14.19 -15.21 -5.88
C CYS A 144 14.40 -16.05 -4.62
N GLY A 145 15.65 -16.43 -4.34
CA GLY A 145 16.00 -17.14 -3.10
C GLY A 145 15.27 -18.47 -2.90
N GLY A 146 14.93 -19.17 -3.99
CA GLY A 146 14.16 -20.42 -3.95
C GLY A 146 12.63 -20.24 -3.94
N VAL A 147 12.12 -19.01 -3.90
CA VAL A 147 10.69 -18.69 -3.91
C VAL A 147 10.30 -18.09 -5.25
N ASN A 148 9.15 -18.50 -5.80
CA ASN A 148 8.59 -17.86 -6.99
C ASN A 148 7.68 -16.67 -6.60
N LEU A 149 8.07 -15.46 -6.98
CA LEU A 149 7.29 -14.25 -6.79
C LEU A 149 6.36 -14.05 -7.99
N THR A 150 5.05 -14.02 -7.75
CA THR A 150 4.03 -13.93 -8.81
C THR A 150 3.10 -12.72 -8.63
N GLY A 151 2.57 -12.19 -9.73
CA GLY A 151 1.60 -11.07 -9.68
C GLY A 151 1.64 -10.19 -10.92
N TRP A 152 1.16 -8.95 -10.78
CA TRP A 152 1.11 -7.98 -11.87
C TRP A 152 1.52 -6.59 -11.40
N LEU A 153 2.46 -5.97 -12.11
CA LEU A 153 2.72 -4.54 -11.98
C LEU A 153 1.76 -3.79 -12.91
N GLN A 154 0.92 -2.95 -12.32
CA GLN A 154 -0.02 -2.11 -13.05
C GLN A 154 0.64 -0.82 -13.52
N GLN A 155 0.11 -0.26 -14.61
CA GLN A 155 0.50 1.06 -15.13
C GLN A 155 2.02 1.22 -15.28
N VAL A 156 2.67 0.26 -15.93
CA VAL A 156 4.08 0.34 -16.31
C VAL A 156 4.19 1.14 -17.60
N GLN A 157 4.95 2.22 -17.55
CA GLN A 157 5.24 3.09 -18.68
C GLN A 157 6.54 2.65 -19.39
N PRO A 158 6.80 3.11 -20.63
CA PRO A 158 8.05 2.84 -21.32
C PRO A 158 9.30 3.34 -20.56
N ASP A 159 9.15 4.42 -19.80
CA ASP A 159 10.20 5.03 -18.97
C ASP A 159 10.23 4.52 -17.53
N GLY A 160 9.34 3.57 -17.18
CA GLY A 160 9.31 2.85 -15.91
C GLY A 160 8.01 3.03 -15.12
N LEU A 161 8.11 3.24 -13.81
CA LEU A 161 6.92 3.32 -12.95
C LEU A 161 6.60 4.77 -12.61
N LEU A 162 5.33 5.14 -12.77
CA LEU A 162 4.79 6.41 -12.28
C LEU A 162 3.67 6.10 -11.29
N ARG A 163 3.79 6.64 -10.07
CA ARG A 163 2.82 6.52 -8.99
C ARG A 163 2.50 7.91 -8.44
N TRP A 164 1.32 8.05 -7.85
CA TRP A 164 0.91 9.30 -7.21
C TRP A 164 -0.01 9.04 -6.03
N ARG A 165 0.07 9.90 -5.00
CA ARG A 165 -0.84 9.85 -3.84
C ARG A 165 -1.13 11.25 -3.28
N PRO A 166 -2.37 11.52 -2.83
CA PRO A 166 -2.77 12.80 -2.22
C PRO A 166 -2.34 12.90 -0.74
N SER A 167 -1.14 12.44 -0.42
CA SER A 167 -0.58 12.40 0.94
C SER A 167 0.68 13.24 1.03
N LEU A 168 1.23 13.42 2.24
CA LEU A 168 2.61 13.88 2.40
C LEU A 168 3.59 12.75 2.14
N LEU A 169 4.86 13.10 1.92
CA LEU A 169 5.96 12.16 1.72
C LEU A 169 6.17 11.32 2.98
N SER A 170 6.32 10.01 2.81
CA SER A 170 6.67 9.10 3.91
C SER A 170 7.65 8.01 3.46
N VAL A 171 8.41 7.47 4.42
CA VAL A 171 9.35 6.36 4.17
C VAL A 171 8.62 5.08 3.76
N SER A 172 7.45 4.82 4.34
CA SER A 172 6.63 3.65 3.97
C SER A 172 6.28 3.67 2.49
N GLN A 173 5.88 4.83 1.95
CA GLN A 173 5.63 4.99 0.51
C GLN A 173 6.88 4.79 -0.35
N GLY A 174 8.02 5.30 0.08
CA GLY A 174 9.30 5.08 -0.59
C GLY A 174 9.67 3.59 -0.62
N MET A 175 9.47 2.86 0.49
CA MET A 175 9.67 1.41 0.55
C MET A 175 8.73 0.66 -0.40
N GLN A 176 7.47 1.05 -0.49
CA GLN A 176 6.53 0.43 -1.46
C GLN A 176 7.01 0.63 -2.90
N LEU A 177 7.34 1.87 -3.27
CA LEU A 177 7.85 2.18 -4.61
C LEU A 177 9.16 1.44 -4.89
N TRP A 178 10.05 1.32 -3.88
CA TRP A 178 11.31 0.60 -4.02
C TRP A 178 11.10 -0.88 -4.31
N LEU A 179 10.17 -1.54 -3.62
CA LEU A 179 9.83 -2.94 -3.90
C LEU A 179 9.25 -3.13 -5.30
N GLU A 180 8.34 -2.24 -5.71
CA GLU A 180 7.82 -2.25 -7.10
C GLU A 180 8.95 -2.03 -8.11
N HIS A 181 9.88 -1.11 -7.83
CA HIS A 181 11.02 -0.81 -8.70
C HIS A 181 11.99 -1.99 -8.82
N LEU A 182 12.29 -2.68 -7.71
CA LEU A 182 13.13 -3.88 -7.73
C LEU A 182 12.53 -4.97 -8.61
N VAL A 183 11.22 -5.22 -8.47
CA VAL A 183 10.50 -6.21 -9.27
C VAL A 183 10.45 -5.78 -10.73
N TYR A 184 10.15 -4.50 -11.00
CA TYR A 184 10.18 -3.94 -12.36
C TYR A 184 11.54 -4.15 -13.04
N CYS A 185 12.64 -3.83 -12.36
CA CYS A 185 13.99 -4.01 -12.91
C CYS A 185 14.35 -5.49 -13.08
N ALA A 186 13.96 -6.35 -12.13
CA ALA A 186 14.19 -7.79 -12.21
C ALA A 186 13.40 -8.45 -13.37
N SER A 187 12.20 -7.95 -13.66
CA SER A 187 11.38 -8.35 -14.82
C SER A 187 11.90 -7.80 -16.16
N GLY A 188 13.05 -7.13 -16.18
CA GLY A 188 13.72 -6.63 -17.39
C GLY A 188 13.48 -5.15 -17.68
N GLY A 189 12.79 -4.42 -16.81
CA GLY A 189 12.61 -2.97 -16.91
C GLY A 189 13.93 -2.21 -16.75
N THR A 190 14.19 -1.24 -17.63
CA THR A 190 15.41 -0.41 -17.61
C THR A 190 15.14 1.06 -17.32
N GLY A 191 13.90 1.40 -16.98
CA GLY A 191 13.47 2.75 -16.65
C GLY A 191 13.65 3.14 -15.19
N GLU A 192 13.19 4.35 -14.85
CA GLU A 192 13.17 4.87 -13.49
C GLU A 192 11.81 4.64 -12.81
N SER A 193 11.72 4.86 -11.50
CA SER A 193 10.45 4.77 -10.79
C SER A 193 10.23 5.98 -9.93
N ARG A 194 9.04 6.58 -10.05
CA ARG A 194 8.68 7.88 -9.47
C ARG A 194 7.38 7.77 -8.69
N LEU A 195 7.34 8.43 -7.54
CA LEU A 195 6.12 8.66 -6.78
C LEU A 195 5.98 10.15 -6.49
N PHE A 196 4.92 10.77 -6.98
CA PHE A 196 4.57 12.15 -6.65
C PHE A 196 3.56 12.22 -5.50
N VAL A 197 3.83 13.11 -4.56
CA VAL A 197 2.98 13.38 -3.41
C VAL A 197 2.73 14.88 -3.25
N ARG A 198 1.87 15.27 -2.31
CA ARG A 198 1.57 16.67 -2.02
C ARG A 198 2.81 17.45 -1.59
N LYS A 199 2.73 18.77 -1.67
CA LYS A 199 3.80 19.71 -1.27
C LYS A 199 5.11 19.46 -2.00
N GLU A 200 5.00 19.19 -3.30
CA GLU A 200 6.14 18.94 -4.20
C GLU A 200 7.02 17.73 -3.83
N GLY A 201 6.64 16.95 -2.81
CA GLY A 201 7.40 15.78 -2.41
C GLY A 201 7.44 14.72 -3.51
N GLU A 202 8.56 14.01 -3.57
CA GLU A 202 8.75 12.89 -4.50
C GLU A 202 9.68 11.82 -3.95
N TRP A 203 9.48 10.59 -4.41
CA TRP A 203 10.49 9.53 -4.39
C TRP A 203 10.87 9.21 -5.83
N ARG A 204 12.17 9.14 -6.11
CA ARG A 204 12.70 8.79 -7.43
C ARG A 204 13.81 7.75 -7.29
N PHE A 205 13.66 6.63 -7.99
CA PHE A 205 14.65 5.57 -8.05
C PHE A 205 15.20 5.46 -9.48
N PRO A 206 16.53 5.59 -9.65
CA PRO A 206 17.16 5.43 -10.96
C PRO A 206 17.14 3.97 -11.38
N ALA A 207 17.17 3.73 -12.69
CA ALA A 207 17.26 2.38 -13.24
C ALA A 207 18.39 1.56 -12.60
N LEU A 208 18.05 0.38 -12.11
CA LEU A 208 19.05 -0.56 -11.63
C LEU A 208 19.59 -1.36 -12.81
N GLY A 209 20.92 -1.45 -12.92
CA GLY A 209 21.55 -2.35 -13.88
C GLY A 209 21.07 -3.77 -13.61
N ALA A 210 20.51 -4.42 -14.62
CA ALA A 210 20.02 -5.79 -14.51
C ALA A 210 21.17 -6.75 -14.23
N ARG A 211 21.55 -6.94 -12.96
CA ARG A 211 22.18 -8.19 -12.56
C ARG A 211 21.07 -9.21 -12.55
N ARG A 212 20.93 -9.94 -13.66
CA ARG A 212 20.20 -11.21 -13.69
C ARG A 212 20.56 -11.95 -12.41
N GLY A 213 19.56 -12.25 -11.59
CA GLY A 213 19.73 -13.13 -10.45
C GLY A 213 20.49 -14.34 -10.96
N ALA A 214 21.73 -14.49 -10.48
CA ALA A 214 22.55 -15.62 -10.85
C ALA A 214 21.82 -16.84 -10.29
N GLY A 215 21.08 -17.52 -11.16
CA GLY A 215 20.87 -18.95 -11.03
C GLY A 215 22.26 -19.57 -11.06
N VAL A 216 22.85 -19.75 -9.88
CA VAL A 216 23.95 -20.67 -9.70
C VAL A 216 23.29 -22.04 -9.50
N PRO A 217 23.67 -23.06 -10.29
CA PRO A 217 23.07 -24.39 -10.26
C PRO A 217 23.21 -25.09 -8.90
#